data_AF-A0A6P0IYJ5-F1
#
_entry.id   AF-A0A6P0IYJ5-F1
#
_cell.length_a   1.000
_cell.length_b   1.000
_cell.length_c   1.000
_cell.angle_alpha   90.00
_cell.angle_beta   90.00
_cell.angle_gamma   90.00
#
_symmetry.space_group_name_H-M   'P 1'
#
loop_
_entity.id
_entity.type
_entity.pdbx_description
1 polymer ?
#
loop_
_entity_poly.entity_id
_entity_poly.type
_entity_poly.pdbx_seq_one_letter_code
_entity_poly.pdbx_strand_id
1 'polypeptide(L)'
;RRFYLIQELVGGQSFSELVKKGWYPSQGEIKEIAFQILDILQYLHQLNPAVIHRDIKPQNLIITSKGNVFLVDFGAVKDVYRNTLSYGETFVGTFGYMPPEQFQGQAFCASDLYSLGATLLFLLTHRSPADLPQQRLKIDFRGSVQISQHFADWLEKMLEPAVEDRFQSVEEAIDALRQKKSISSSLSGSIIPQRQQPAGSRIIFTKNYQRLVAEIPPCGLNGNNLLLAILILSVLKFILVWKMVTIVTFFSTVFFLEFWIIVLVLLGLLFDIAGEIYLEINRYTFKIEWQLFGLSLGQITGRTVDLKFVEVDSSVNFLGQKTITCAIGEGAQQHKFGSKLTKVEKRWLVEELRDFLGVI
;
A
#
# COMPACT_ATOMS: atom_id res chain seq x y z
N ARG A 1 1.17 52.35 -0.10
CA ARG A 1 2.01 51.64 0.91
C ARG A 1 2.89 50.65 0.16
N ARG A 2 4.19 50.58 0.45
CA ARG A 2 5.11 49.56 -0.11
C ARG A 2 5.39 48.53 0.98
N PHE A 3 5.41 47.25 0.62
CA PHE A 3 5.81 46.17 1.52
C PHE A 3 7.26 45.80 1.21
N TYR A 4 8.08 45.67 2.23
CA TYR A 4 9.47 45.23 2.13
C TYR A 4 9.62 43.93 2.92
N LEU A 5 10.28 42.93 2.33
CA LEU A 5 10.62 41.68 2.97
C LEU A 5 12.15 41.64 3.13
N ILE A 6 12.64 41.53 4.37
CA ILE A 6 14.07 41.41 4.67
C ILE A 6 14.34 39.94 4.96
N GLN A 7 15.28 39.35 4.23
CA GLN A 7 15.64 37.93 4.33
C GLN A 7 17.16 37.77 4.37
N GLU A 8 17.61 36.61 4.83
CA GLU A 8 19.02 36.26 4.76
C GLU A 8 19.49 36.16 3.30
N LEU A 9 20.64 36.75 3.00
CA LEU A 9 21.27 36.64 1.70
C LEU A 9 22.06 35.32 1.62
N VAL A 10 21.58 34.38 0.81
CA VAL A 10 22.28 33.11 0.57
C VAL A 10 23.49 33.34 -0.34
N GLY A 11 24.69 33.07 0.16
CA GLY A 11 25.95 33.20 -0.58
C GLY A 11 26.19 32.07 -1.60
N GLY A 12 25.41 32.05 -2.69
CA GLY A 12 25.47 31.03 -3.74
C GLY A 12 24.91 31.51 -5.08
N GLN A 13 24.69 30.58 -6.01
CA GLN A 13 24.07 30.85 -7.32
C GLN A 13 22.87 29.94 -7.57
N SER A 14 21.90 30.44 -8.35
CA SER A 14 20.76 29.61 -8.76
C SER A 14 21.19 28.48 -9.70
N PHE A 15 20.46 27.36 -9.69
CA PHE A 15 20.69 26.28 -10.66
C PHE A 15 20.60 26.76 -12.11
N SER A 16 19.68 27.68 -12.41
CA SER A 16 19.56 28.28 -13.75
C SER A 16 20.84 29.02 -14.16
N GLU A 17 21.44 29.80 -13.26
CA GLU A 17 22.70 30.50 -13.53
C GLU A 17 23.88 29.53 -13.72
N LEU A 18 23.97 28.51 -12.88
CA LEU A 18 25.05 27.54 -12.95
C LEU A 18 25.03 26.75 -14.25
N VAL A 19 23.86 26.26 -14.66
CA VAL A 19 23.70 25.57 -15.96
C VAL A 19 24.08 26.49 -17.11
N LYS A 20 23.67 27.76 -17.10
CA LYS A 20 24.10 28.76 -18.11
C LYS A 20 25.60 28.98 -18.14
N LYS A 21 26.29 28.82 -17.02
CA LYS A 21 27.76 28.89 -16.90
C LYS A 21 28.46 27.57 -17.27
N GLY A 22 27.71 26.56 -17.69
CA GLY A 22 28.26 25.25 -18.08
C GLY A 22 28.50 24.31 -16.90
N TRP A 23 27.67 24.39 -15.84
CA TRP A 23 27.66 23.37 -14.79
C TRP A 23 26.88 22.13 -15.22
N TYR A 24 27.54 20.97 -15.17
CA TYR A 24 26.99 19.66 -15.53
C TYR A 24 27.13 18.72 -14.32
N PRO A 25 26.15 18.70 -13.40
CA PRO A 25 26.24 17.82 -12.25
C PRO A 25 26.09 16.36 -12.69
N SER A 26 26.88 15.48 -12.09
CA SER A 26 26.75 14.04 -12.22
C SER A 26 25.44 13.54 -11.64
N GLN A 27 25.02 12.33 -12.05
CA GLN A 27 23.84 11.70 -11.46
C GLN A 27 23.92 11.60 -9.92
N GLY A 28 25.11 11.36 -9.37
CA GLY A 28 25.32 11.31 -7.91
C GLY A 28 25.01 12.65 -7.25
N GLU A 29 25.56 13.74 -7.80
CA GLU A 29 25.30 15.10 -7.31
C GLU A 29 23.82 15.48 -7.44
N ILE A 30 23.16 15.12 -8.54
CA ILE A 30 21.72 15.37 -8.73
C ILE A 30 20.89 14.62 -7.68
N LYS A 31 21.28 13.40 -7.30
CA LYS A 31 20.60 12.66 -6.21
C LYS A 31 20.80 13.33 -4.85
N GLU A 32 22.01 13.81 -4.55
CA GLU A 32 22.26 14.56 -3.31
C GLU A 32 21.46 15.86 -3.26
N ILE A 33 21.37 16.57 -4.40
CA ILE A 33 20.50 17.75 -4.56
C ILE A 33 19.03 17.36 -4.32
N ALA A 34 18.57 16.26 -4.90
CA ALA A 34 17.21 15.78 -4.70
C ALA A 34 16.93 15.51 -3.21
N PHE A 35 17.83 14.85 -2.48
CA PHE A 35 17.67 14.62 -1.03
C PHE A 35 17.59 15.93 -0.24
N GLN A 36 18.48 16.89 -0.49
CA GLN A 36 18.43 18.17 0.21
C GLN A 36 17.12 18.93 -0.03
N ILE A 37 16.60 18.90 -1.26
CA ILE A 37 15.32 19.56 -1.57
C ILE A 37 14.15 18.79 -0.95
N LEU A 38 14.15 17.46 -1.02
CA LEU A 38 13.15 16.63 -0.36
C LEU A 38 13.13 16.90 1.15
N ASP A 39 14.28 17.02 1.82
CA ASP A 39 14.32 17.36 3.25
C ASP A 39 13.67 18.74 3.54
N ILE A 40 13.88 19.74 2.68
CA ILE A 40 13.20 21.04 2.78
C ILE A 40 11.68 20.88 2.61
N LEU A 41 11.24 20.12 1.61
CA LEU A 41 9.81 19.90 1.35
C LEU A 41 9.15 19.10 2.47
N GLN A 42 9.84 18.11 3.04
CA GLN A 42 9.36 17.35 4.18
C GLN A 42 9.02 18.29 5.34
N TYR A 43 9.94 19.20 5.66
CA TYR A 43 9.71 20.20 6.70
C TYR A 43 8.47 21.06 6.42
N LEU A 44 8.34 21.60 5.20
CA LEU A 44 7.20 22.45 4.82
C LEU A 44 5.86 21.71 4.84
N HIS A 45 5.83 20.48 4.35
CA HIS A 45 4.63 19.65 4.25
C HIS A 45 4.15 19.13 5.61
N GLN A 46 5.03 19.06 6.61
CA GLN A 46 4.70 18.66 7.98
C GLN A 46 4.16 19.81 8.86
N LEU A 47 4.22 21.07 8.39
CA LEU A 47 3.61 22.20 9.11
C LEU A 47 2.08 22.04 9.20
N ASN A 48 1.45 22.74 10.16
CA ASN A 48 0.00 22.71 10.32
C ASN A 48 -0.59 24.14 10.26
N PRO A 49 -1.28 24.52 9.16
CA PRO A 49 -1.51 23.73 7.95
C PRO A 49 -0.24 23.53 7.12
N ALA A 50 -0.22 22.48 6.29
CA ALA A 50 0.90 22.18 5.41
C ALA A 50 1.18 23.36 4.46
N VAL A 51 2.46 23.69 4.26
CA VAL A 51 2.89 24.75 3.36
C VAL A 51 3.35 24.14 2.05
N ILE A 52 2.69 24.49 0.94
CA ILE A 52 3.05 24.03 -0.41
C ILE A 52 3.75 25.19 -1.11
N HIS A 53 4.96 24.96 -1.62
CA HIS A 53 5.81 26.01 -2.20
C HIS A 53 5.26 26.54 -3.52
N ARG A 54 4.76 25.65 -4.41
CA ARG A 54 4.08 25.94 -5.69
C ARG A 54 4.94 26.50 -6.82
N ASP A 55 6.15 26.96 -6.54
CA ASP A 55 7.06 27.54 -7.55
C ASP A 55 8.48 26.96 -7.45
N ILE A 56 8.61 25.64 -7.36
CA ILE A 56 9.93 24.98 -7.35
C ILE A 56 10.45 24.91 -8.79
N LYS A 57 11.58 25.58 -9.04
CA LYS A 57 12.21 25.68 -10.35
C LYS A 57 13.69 26.07 -10.21
N PRO A 58 14.52 25.91 -11.26
CA PRO A 58 15.96 26.19 -11.19
C PRO A 58 16.34 27.62 -10.74
N GLN A 59 15.45 28.59 -10.91
CA GLN A 59 15.67 29.99 -10.48
C GLN A 59 15.52 30.16 -8.96
N ASN A 60 14.69 29.34 -8.32
CA ASN A 60 14.33 29.44 -6.90
C ASN A 60 15.15 28.49 -6.01
N LEU A 61 16.15 27.80 -6.59
CA LEU A 61 17.04 26.89 -5.89
C LEU A 61 18.47 27.38 -6.03
N ILE A 62 19.06 27.76 -4.90
CA ILE A 62 20.42 28.30 -4.80
C ILE A 62 21.32 27.25 -4.19
N ILE A 63 22.48 27.01 -4.80
CA ILE A 63 23.53 26.17 -4.23
C ILE A 63 24.74 27.02 -3.87
N THR A 64 25.24 26.79 -2.66
CA THR A 64 26.44 27.46 -2.13
C THR A 64 27.71 26.74 -2.61
N SER A 65 28.86 27.40 -2.48
CA SER A 65 30.16 26.78 -2.77
C SER A 65 30.47 25.56 -1.90
N LYS A 66 29.74 25.37 -0.80
CA LYS A 66 29.85 24.20 0.10
C LYS A 66 28.93 23.04 -0.30
N GLY A 67 28.12 23.19 -1.36
CA GLY A 67 27.20 22.16 -1.83
C GLY A 67 25.83 22.15 -1.13
N ASN A 68 25.55 23.11 -0.25
CA ASN A 68 24.24 23.24 0.42
C ASN A 68 23.24 23.91 -0.51
N VAL A 69 22.05 23.32 -0.63
CA VAL A 69 20.92 23.80 -1.44
C VAL A 69 19.93 24.56 -0.56
N PHE A 70 19.49 25.72 -1.03
CA PHE A 70 18.51 26.59 -0.39
C PHE A 70 17.35 26.85 -1.34
N LEU A 71 16.13 26.71 -0.82
CA LEU A 71 14.90 27.11 -1.51
C LEU A 71 14.58 28.56 -1.16
N VAL A 72 14.40 29.40 -2.18
CA VAL A 72 14.05 30.82 -2.06
C VAL A 72 12.72 31.12 -2.75
N ASP A 73 12.19 32.32 -2.49
CA ASP A 73 10.97 32.86 -3.08
C ASP A 73 9.68 32.07 -2.78
N PHE A 74 9.14 32.29 -1.58
CA PHE A 74 7.83 31.80 -1.14
C PHE A 74 6.67 32.69 -1.62
N GLY A 75 6.85 33.46 -2.69
CA GLY A 75 5.84 34.39 -3.22
C GLY A 75 4.51 33.70 -3.55
N ALA A 76 4.57 32.52 -4.17
CA ALA A 76 3.42 31.73 -4.62
C ALA A 76 2.61 31.07 -3.48
N VAL A 77 3.17 31.00 -2.27
CA VAL A 77 2.45 30.49 -1.08
C VAL A 77 1.27 31.42 -0.73
N LYS A 78 1.37 32.72 -1.05
CA LYS A 78 0.34 33.71 -0.72
C LYS A 78 -0.92 33.59 -1.59
N ASP A 79 -0.84 32.93 -2.73
CA ASP A 79 -1.96 32.79 -3.67
C ASP A 79 -3.08 31.88 -3.12
N VAL A 80 -2.79 31.07 -2.10
CA VAL A 80 -3.77 30.30 -1.29
C VAL A 80 -4.83 31.21 -0.68
N TYR A 81 -4.43 32.40 -0.20
CA TYR A 81 -5.31 33.26 0.59
C TYR A 81 -6.23 34.13 -0.26
N ARG A 82 -6.00 34.23 -1.57
CA ARG A 82 -6.71 35.21 -2.41
C ARG A 82 -7.64 34.59 -3.46
N ASN A 83 -7.62 33.28 -3.69
CA ASN A 83 -8.40 32.63 -4.77
C ASN A 83 -8.26 33.30 -6.15
N THR A 84 -7.28 34.19 -6.33
CA THR A 84 -6.97 34.85 -7.57
C THR A 84 -5.64 34.30 -8.01
N LEU A 85 -5.70 33.22 -8.79
CA LEU A 85 -4.71 33.05 -9.84
C LEU A 85 -4.80 34.33 -10.69
N SER A 86 -3.85 35.25 -10.50
CA SER A 86 -3.73 36.43 -11.36
C SER A 86 -3.49 35.93 -12.77
N TYR A 87 -4.54 35.94 -13.58
CA TYR A 87 -4.61 35.43 -14.96
C TYR A 87 -3.75 36.23 -15.96
N GLY A 88 -2.71 36.94 -15.51
CA GLY A 88 -2.01 37.95 -16.30
C GLY A 88 -0.54 38.17 -15.99
N GLU A 89 0.04 37.58 -14.94
CA GLU A 89 1.48 37.74 -14.66
C GLU A 89 2.26 36.52 -15.14
N THR A 90 2.78 36.61 -16.37
CA THR A 90 3.90 35.83 -16.90
C THR A 90 3.83 34.30 -16.71
N PHE A 91 2.80 33.66 -17.26
CA PHE A 91 2.81 32.21 -17.58
C PHE A 91 3.96 31.79 -18.53
N VAL A 92 4.66 32.76 -19.12
CA VAL A 92 5.70 32.61 -20.14
C VAL A 92 7.01 32.00 -19.58
N GLY A 93 7.22 31.98 -18.26
CA GLY A 93 8.49 31.56 -17.64
C GLY A 93 8.52 30.21 -16.91
N THR A 94 7.37 29.67 -16.50
CA THR A 94 7.29 28.46 -15.64
C THR A 94 6.69 27.25 -16.37
N PHE A 95 6.40 27.39 -17.66
CA PHE A 95 5.83 26.32 -18.48
C PHE A 95 6.77 25.11 -18.47
N GLY A 96 6.26 23.95 -18.02
CA GLY A 96 7.02 22.70 -17.88
C GLY A 96 7.45 22.34 -16.45
N TYR A 97 7.56 23.30 -15.52
CA TYR A 97 7.80 23.00 -14.09
C TYR A 97 6.50 22.91 -13.29
N MET A 98 5.48 23.65 -13.71
CA MET A 98 4.18 23.65 -13.08
C MET A 98 3.38 22.37 -13.43
N PRO A 99 2.90 21.61 -12.43
CA PRO A 99 2.05 20.45 -12.65
C PRO A 99 0.62 20.81 -13.12
N PRO A 100 -0.09 19.90 -13.80
CA PRO A 100 -1.40 20.18 -14.42
C PRO A 100 -2.48 20.73 -13.49
N GLU A 101 -2.55 20.24 -12.24
CA GLU A 101 -3.56 20.66 -11.26
C GLU A 101 -3.40 22.13 -10.82
N GLN A 102 -2.20 22.70 -10.92
CA GLN A 102 -1.96 24.10 -10.58
C GLN A 102 -2.59 25.07 -11.57
N PHE A 103 -2.80 24.65 -12.84
CA PHE A 103 -3.59 25.44 -13.78
C PHE A 103 -5.07 25.54 -13.38
N GLN A 104 -5.55 24.64 -12.52
CA GLN A 104 -6.89 24.66 -11.94
C GLN A 104 -6.94 25.35 -10.57
N GLY A 105 -5.82 25.95 -10.12
CA GLY A 105 -5.71 26.58 -8.81
C GLY A 105 -5.59 25.59 -7.65
N GLN A 106 -5.44 24.31 -7.94
CA GLN A 106 -5.20 23.27 -6.94
C GLN A 106 -3.70 23.10 -6.73
N ALA A 107 -3.32 22.83 -5.49
CA ALA A 107 -1.94 22.44 -5.18
C ALA A 107 -1.96 21.49 -3.99
N PHE A 108 -1.13 20.46 -4.09
CA PHE A 108 -0.93 19.43 -3.07
C PHE A 108 0.56 19.31 -2.75
N CYS A 109 0.91 18.57 -1.69
CA CYS A 109 2.31 18.21 -1.43
C CYS A 109 2.96 17.52 -2.66
N ALA A 110 2.20 16.68 -3.37
CA ALA A 110 2.61 16.04 -4.61
C ALA A 110 2.83 17.02 -5.80
N SER A 111 2.32 18.25 -5.73
CA SER A 111 2.57 19.29 -6.74
C SER A 111 4.01 19.82 -6.66
N ASP A 112 4.53 19.97 -5.43
CA ASP A 112 5.93 20.33 -5.21
C ASP A 112 6.87 19.21 -5.67
N LEU A 113 6.48 17.94 -5.49
CA LEU A 113 7.25 16.79 -5.96
C LEU A 113 7.37 16.76 -7.49
N TYR A 114 6.28 17.03 -8.23
CA TYR A 114 6.36 17.16 -9.68
C TYR A 114 7.33 18.27 -10.10
N SER A 115 7.20 19.44 -9.47
CA SER A 115 8.04 20.61 -9.76
C SER A 115 9.52 20.33 -9.49
N LEU A 116 9.83 19.57 -8.43
CA LEU A 116 11.17 19.04 -8.17
C LEU A 116 11.62 18.09 -9.28
N GLY A 117 10.79 17.12 -9.68
CA GLY A 117 11.10 16.21 -10.79
C GLY A 117 11.46 16.97 -12.07
N ALA A 118 10.67 17.98 -12.43
CA ALA A 118 10.91 18.82 -13.60
C ALA A 118 12.24 19.61 -13.48
N THR A 119 12.54 20.10 -12.28
CA THR A 119 13.81 20.78 -11.98
C THR A 119 15.02 19.85 -12.12
N LEU A 120 14.94 18.63 -11.59
CA LEU A 120 16.02 17.64 -11.73
C LEU A 120 16.21 17.23 -13.18
N LEU A 121 15.12 17.15 -13.94
CA LEU A 121 15.17 16.87 -15.37
C LEU A 121 15.86 17.99 -16.17
N PHE A 122 15.65 19.25 -15.78
CA PHE A 122 16.41 20.38 -16.33
C PHE A 122 17.92 20.24 -16.03
N LEU A 123 18.31 19.82 -14.83
CA LEU A 123 19.72 19.58 -14.49
C LEU A 123 20.34 18.44 -15.30
N LEU A 124 19.55 17.41 -15.64
CA LEU A 124 20.00 16.26 -16.43
C LEU A 124 20.12 16.56 -17.92
N THR A 125 19.23 17.39 -18.46
CA THR A 125 19.10 17.58 -19.92
C THR A 125 19.61 18.94 -20.40
N HIS A 126 19.74 19.91 -19.50
CA HIS A 126 20.00 21.33 -19.78
C HIS A 126 18.98 21.97 -20.73
N ARG A 127 17.80 21.36 -20.84
CA ARG A 127 16.67 21.83 -21.63
C ARG A 127 15.52 22.13 -20.70
N SER A 128 14.66 23.08 -21.09
CA SER A 128 13.42 23.28 -20.36
C SER A 128 12.58 21.99 -20.43
N PRO A 129 11.92 21.55 -19.34
CA PRO A 129 11.02 20.40 -19.39
C PRO A 129 9.90 20.56 -20.43
N ALA A 130 9.51 21.80 -20.76
CA ALA A 130 8.56 22.10 -21.83
C ALA A 130 9.09 21.82 -23.25
N ASP A 131 10.42 21.82 -23.43
CA ASP A 131 11.07 21.56 -24.73
C ASP A 131 11.29 20.06 -24.99
N LEU A 132 11.04 19.22 -23.99
CA LEU A 132 11.18 17.78 -24.10
C LEU A 132 9.94 17.15 -24.76
N PRO A 133 10.07 15.99 -25.43
CA PRO A 133 8.93 15.29 -25.99
C PRO A 133 7.87 15.00 -24.92
N GLN A 134 6.59 15.14 -25.26
CA GLN A 134 5.48 14.87 -24.35
C GLN A 134 4.44 13.99 -25.03
N GLN A 135 3.88 13.06 -24.26
CA GLN A 135 2.75 12.21 -24.67
C GLN A 135 1.68 12.26 -23.57
N ARG A 136 0.46 12.69 -23.92
CA ARG A 136 -0.66 12.81 -22.96
C ARG A 136 -0.28 13.59 -21.68
N LEU A 137 0.37 14.74 -21.85
CA LEU A 137 0.88 15.61 -20.76
C LEU A 137 2.03 15.03 -19.93
N LYS A 138 2.45 13.78 -20.18
CA LYS A 138 3.61 13.17 -19.53
C LYS A 138 4.87 13.45 -20.34
N ILE A 139 5.96 13.81 -19.67
CA ILE A 139 7.26 14.09 -20.29
C ILE A 139 7.96 12.77 -20.62
N ASP A 140 8.28 12.55 -21.89
CA ASP A 140 9.06 11.41 -22.37
C ASP A 140 10.54 11.81 -22.47
N PHE A 141 11.26 11.64 -21.36
CA PHE A 141 12.65 12.07 -21.23
C PHE A 141 13.68 10.95 -21.36
N ARG A 142 13.25 9.68 -21.40
CA ARG A 142 14.19 8.53 -21.31
C ARG A 142 15.24 8.53 -22.42
N GLY A 143 14.87 8.95 -23.63
CA GLY A 143 15.80 9.09 -24.75
C GLY A 143 16.75 10.30 -24.65
N SER A 144 16.52 11.23 -23.72
CA SER A 144 17.26 12.48 -23.59
C SER A 144 18.27 12.49 -22.43
N VAL A 145 18.34 11.41 -21.64
CA VAL A 145 19.20 11.33 -20.43
C VAL A 145 20.01 10.04 -20.40
N GLN A 146 21.16 10.06 -19.72
CA GLN A 146 21.97 8.88 -19.44
C GLN A 146 22.06 8.67 -17.93
N ILE A 147 21.07 7.96 -17.37
CA ILE A 147 20.97 7.67 -15.94
C ILE A 147 20.62 6.21 -15.69
N SER A 148 20.85 5.74 -14.45
CA SER A 148 20.46 4.41 -14.00
C SER A 148 18.95 4.19 -14.14
N GLN A 149 18.54 2.99 -14.54
CA GLN A 149 17.14 2.60 -14.72
C GLN A 149 16.26 2.99 -13.52
N HIS A 150 16.72 2.65 -12.31
CA HIS A 150 16.04 3.00 -11.07
C HIS A 150 15.80 4.51 -10.88
N PHE A 151 16.78 5.34 -11.25
CA PHE A 151 16.62 6.79 -11.12
C PHE A 151 15.67 7.35 -12.19
N ALA A 152 15.67 6.76 -13.39
CA ALA A 152 14.69 7.07 -14.42
C ALA A 152 13.27 6.69 -13.98
N ASP A 153 13.08 5.49 -13.42
CA ASP A 153 11.77 5.01 -12.91
C ASP A 153 11.26 5.92 -11.78
N TRP A 154 12.15 6.31 -10.87
CA TRP A 154 11.84 7.25 -9.79
C TRP A 154 11.43 8.63 -10.33
N LEU A 155 12.19 9.17 -11.27
CA LEU A 155 11.91 10.48 -11.88
C LEU A 155 10.62 10.46 -12.72
N GLU A 156 10.34 9.34 -13.37
CA GLU A 156 9.10 9.12 -14.11
C GLU A 156 7.87 9.15 -13.19
N LYS A 157 7.96 8.51 -12.01
CA LYS A 157 6.90 8.58 -11.00
C LYS A 157 6.72 9.97 -10.40
N MET A 158 7.80 10.75 -10.23
CA MET A 158 7.69 12.16 -9.83
C MET A 158 6.94 13.01 -10.87
N LEU A 159 7.08 12.67 -12.15
CA LEU A 159 6.59 13.42 -13.30
C LEU A 159 5.24 12.90 -13.86
N GLU A 160 4.54 12.02 -13.14
CA GLU A 160 3.22 11.57 -13.58
C GLU A 160 2.23 12.75 -13.63
N PRO A 161 1.44 12.93 -14.71
CA PRO A 161 0.50 14.05 -14.80
C PRO A 161 -0.62 13.97 -13.76
N ALA A 162 -1.13 12.77 -13.50
CA ALA A 162 -2.18 12.53 -12.49
C ALA A 162 -1.57 12.54 -11.09
N VAL A 163 -2.23 13.21 -10.13
CA VAL A 163 -1.71 13.38 -8.78
C VAL A 163 -1.67 12.03 -8.05
N GLU A 164 -2.66 11.19 -8.27
CA GLU A 164 -2.83 9.84 -7.69
C GLU A 164 -1.75 8.84 -8.12
N ASP A 165 -1.12 9.06 -9.29
CA ASP A 165 -0.07 8.19 -9.82
C ASP A 165 1.34 8.61 -9.34
N ARG A 166 1.47 9.80 -8.75
CA ARG A 166 2.73 10.32 -8.16
C ARG A 166 2.97 9.76 -6.76
N PHE A 167 4.17 10.03 -6.25
CA PHE A 167 4.46 9.91 -4.82
C PHE A 167 3.51 10.82 -4.02
N GLN A 168 2.85 10.26 -3.01
CA GLN A 168 1.89 11.00 -2.20
C GLN A 168 2.54 11.76 -1.03
N SER A 169 3.77 11.36 -0.67
CA SER A 169 4.54 12.03 0.38
C SER A 169 6.02 12.08 0.04
N VAL A 170 6.72 12.99 0.73
CA VAL A 170 8.17 13.13 0.59
C VAL A 170 8.90 11.88 1.08
N GLU A 171 8.39 11.23 2.13
CA GLU A 171 8.93 9.97 2.66
C GLU A 171 8.90 8.87 1.60
N GLU A 172 7.78 8.73 0.88
CA GLU A 172 7.65 7.76 -0.20
C GLU A 172 8.68 8.01 -1.32
N ALA A 173 8.89 9.28 -1.67
CA ALA A 173 9.88 9.68 -2.67
C ALA A 173 11.32 9.42 -2.19
N ILE A 174 11.66 9.73 -0.93
CA ILE A 174 12.98 9.48 -0.35
C ILE A 174 13.27 7.97 -0.29
N ASP A 175 12.30 7.17 0.17
CA ASP A 175 12.45 5.72 0.29
C ASP A 175 12.63 5.05 -1.07
N ALA A 176 11.92 5.54 -2.09
CA ALA A 176 12.09 5.06 -3.46
C ALA A 176 13.40 5.54 -4.10
N LEU A 177 13.96 6.68 -3.69
CA LEU A 177 15.22 7.21 -4.25
C LEU A 177 16.45 6.56 -3.61
N ARG A 178 16.41 6.36 -2.28
CA ARG A 178 17.44 5.60 -1.54
C ARG A 178 17.37 4.17 -2.05
N GLN A 179 18.30 3.80 -2.93
CA GLN A 179 18.54 2.40 -3.26
C GLN A 179 18.67 1.62 -1.96
N LYS A 180 17.59 0.98 -1.51
CA LYS A 180 17.71 -0.13 -0.59
C LYS A 180 18.31 -1.22 -1.45
N LYS A 181 19.65 -1.26 -1.45
CA LYS A 181 20.50 -2.16 -2.21
C LYS A 181 19.86 -3.55 -2.16
N SER A 182 19.11 -3.89 -3.20
CA SER A 182 18.56 -5.21 -3.43
C SER A 182 19.68 -6.07 -4.00
N ILE A 183 20.77 -6.23 -3.23
CA ILE A 183 21.62 -7.42 -3.34
C ILE A 183 20.93 -8.48 -2.49
N SER A 184 19.76 -8.91 -2.97
CA SER A 184 19.00 -10.08 -2.54
C SER A 184 17.86 -10.32 -3.53
N SER A 185 18.11 -10.16 -4.83
CA SER A 185 17.25 -10.71 -5.90
C SER A 185 17.67 -12.12 -6.32
N SER A 186 18.56 -12.76 -5.56
CA SER A 186 18.79 -14.19 -5.60
C SER A 186 19.06 -14.67 -4.17
N LEU A 187 18.13 -15.46 -3.63
CA LEU A 187 18.10 -16.11 -2.31
C LEU A 187 17.33 -15.34 -1.19
N SER A 188 16.08 -15.77 -1.03
CA SER A 188 15.22 -15.72 0.17
C SER A 188 14.65 -14.38 0.66
N GLY A 189 13.33 -14.43 0.95
CA GLY A 189 12.47 -13.30 1.21
C GLY A 189 12.81 -12.48 2.46
N SER A 190 12.64 -11.16 2.35
CA SER A 190 12.73 -10.23 3.48
C SER A 190 11.36 -10.08 4.15
N ILE A 191 11.25 -10.74 5.29
CA ILE A 191 10.15 -10.72 6.25
C ILE A 191 10.07 -9.32 6.88
N ILE A 192 8.88 -8.72 6.89
CA ILE A 192 8.58 -7.53 7.73
C ILE A 192 8.81 -7.95 9.19
N PRO A 193 9.37 -7.12 10.10
CA PRO A 193 9.45 -7.49 11.52
C PRO A 193 8.06 -7.86 12.04
N GLN A 194 7.81 -9.16 12.18
CA GLN A 194 6.59 -9.73 12.72
C GLN A 194 6.68 -9.62 14.24
N ARG A 195 5.57 -9.26 14.90
CA ARG A 195 5.43 -9.45 16.34
C ARG A 195 5.72 -10.92 16.64
N GLN A 196 6.48 -11.19 17.69
CA GLN A 196 6.86 -12.57 18.05
C GLN A 196 5.63 -13.46 18.06
N GLN A 197 5.61 -14.44 17.14
CA GLN A 197 4.51 -15.38 17.05
C GLN A 197 4.40 -16.14 18.39
N PRO A 198 3.17 -16.35 18.92
CA PRO A 198 3.00 -17.06 20.18
C PRO A 198 3.69 -18.43 20.15
N ALA A 199 4.47 -18.74 21.19
CA ALA A 199 5.19 -20.00 21.29
C ALA A 199 4.23 -21.20 21.16
N GLY A 200 4.50 -22.10 20.22
CA GLY A 200 3.68 -23.28 19.95
C GLY A 200 2.52 -23.06 18.97
N SER A 201 2.39 -21.87 18.37
CA SER A 201 1.42 -21.64 17.31
C SER A 201 1.76 -22.43 16.05
N ARG A 202 0.75 -23.02 15.40
CA ARG A 202 0.91 -23.78 14.16
C ARG A 202 0.63 -22.95 12.91
N ILE A 203 0.20 -21.69 13.07
CA ILE A 203 -0.15 -20.81 11.95
C ILE A 203 1.10 -20.53 11.11
N ILE A 204 1.07 -20.83 9.82
CA ILE A 204 2.13 -20.43 8.90
C ILE A 204 1.79 -19.02 8.45
N PHE A 205 2.56 -18.04 8.93
CA PHE A 205 2.31 -16.63 8.68
C PHE A 205 3.46 -16.00 7.93
N THR A 206 3.21 -15.62 6.68
CA THR A 206 4.19 -14.97 5.82
C THR A 206 3.72 -13.56 5.51
N LYS A 207 4.48 -12.56 5.94
CA LYS A 207 4.16 -11.15 5.73
C LYS A 207 5.29 -10.44 5.01
N ASN A 208 5.00 -9.93 3.82
CA ASN A 208 5.89 -9.09 3.04
C ASN A 208 5.18 -7.77 2.68
N TYR A 209 5.88 -6.81 2.06
CA TYR A 209 5.33 -5.47 1.79
C TYR A 209 4.19 -5.42 0.75
N GLN A 210 3.94 -6.51 0.04
CA GLN A 210 2.97 -6.59 -1.07
C GLN A 210 1.83 -7.58 -0.79
N ARG A 211 2.09 -8.57 0.07
CA ARG A 211 1.29 -9.76 0.29
C ARG A 211 1.47 -10.26 1.72
N LEU A 212 0.34 -10.53 2.36
CA LEU A 212 0.22 -11.22 3.63
C LEU A 212 -0.51 -12.54 3.38
N VAL A 213 0.09 -13.64 3.81
CA VAL A 213 -0.52 -14.97 3.76
C VAL A 213 -0.53 -15.54 5.17
N ALA A 214 -1.71 -15.94 5.63
CA ALA A 214 -1.89 -16.67 6.87
C ALA A 214 -2.58 -18.01 6.57
N GLU A 215 -1.85 -19.10 6.78
CA GLU A 215 -2.39 -20.45 6.69
C GLU A 215 -2.65 -20.95 8.11
N ILE A 216 -3.93 -21.13 8.42
CA ILE A 216 -4.37 -21.66 9.71
C ILE A 216 -4.55 -23.18 9.52
N PRO A 217 -3.65 -24.01 10.06
CA PRO A 217 -3.75 -25.45 9.93
C PRO A 217 -4.87 -26.01 10.81
N PRO A 218 -5.28 -27.27 10.57
CA PRO A 218 -6.28 -27.92 11.39
C PRO A 218 -5.80 -28.07 12.83
N CYS A 219 -6.75 -28.12 13.77
CA CYS A 219 -6.43 -28.47 15.16
C CYS A 219 -5.76 -29.85 15.25
N GLY A 220 -6.04 -30.72 14.27
CA GLY A 220 -5.50 -32.07 14.18
C GLY A 220 -6.18 -33.00 15.19
N LEU A 221 -5.85 -34.29 15.08
CA LEU A 221 -6.35 -35.30 16.01
C LEU A 221 -5.56 -35.22 17.33
N ASN A 222 -6.27 -35.08 18.43
CA ASN A 222 -5.76 -35.16 19.79
C ASN A 222 -6.63 -36.15 20.59
N GLY A 223 -6.18 -36.53 21.79
CA GLY A 223 -6.91 -37.51 22.62
C GLY A 223 -8.37 -37.12 22.91
N ASN A 224 -8.71 -35.83 22.85
CA ASN A 224 -10.03 -35.33 23.19
C ASN A 224 -11.01 -35.34 22.01
N ASN A 225 -10.53 -35.24 20.77
CA ASN A 225 -11.37 -35.21 19.56
C ASN A 225 -11.29 -36.49 18.71
N LEU A 226 -10.40 -37.45 19.04
CA LEU A 226 -10.24 -38.70 18.30
C LEU A 226 -11.53 -39.54 18.26
N LEU A 227 -12.17 -39.75 19.42
CA LEU A 227 -13.43 -40.48 19.51
C LEU A 227 -14.54 -39.77 18.71
N LEU A 228 -14.58 -38.44 18.77
CA LEU A 228 -15.55 -37.64 18.02
C LEU A 228 -15.31 -37.76 16.51
N ALA A 229 -14.07 -37.70 16.05
CA ALA A 229 -13.73 -37.87 14.63
C ALA A 229 -14.12 -39.26 14.11
N ILE A 230 -13.84 -40.32 14.88
CA ILE A 230 -14.22 -41.70 14.54
C ILE A 230 -15.75 -41.81 14.46
N LEU A 231 -16.47 -41.22 15.41
CA LEU A 231 -17.93 -41.20 15.42
C LEU A 231 -18.48 -40.48 14.19
N ILE A 232 -17.96 -39.29 13.88
CA ILE A 232 -18.37 -38.50 12.71
C ILE A 232 -18.16 -39.30 11.42
N LEU A 233 -16.98 -39.89 11.22
CA LEU A 233 -16.68 -40.69 10.03
C LEU A 233 -17.57 -41.94 9.93
N SER A 234 -17.85 -42.58 11.07
CA SER A 234 -18.75 -43.74 11.13
C SER A 234 -20.18 -43.36 10.70
N VAL A 235 -20.70 -42.23 11.21
CA VAL A 235 -22.04 -41.74 10.86
C VAL A 235 -22.11 -41.28 9.40
N LEU A 236 -21.11 -40.54 8.91
CA LEU A 236 -21.03 -40.13 7.50
C LEU A 236 -21.00 -41.36 6.56
N LYS A 237 -20.20 -42.37 6.90
CA LYS A 237 -20.15 -43.64 6.17
C LYS A 237 -21.50 -44.36 6.19
N PHE A 238 -22.17 -44.41 7.33
CA PHE A 238 -23.49 -45.02 7.45
C PHE A 238 -24.52 -44.32 6.55
N ILE A 239 -24.56 -42.98 6.57
CA ILE A 239 -25.46 -42.18 5.73
C ILE A 239 -25.18 -42.44 4.24
N LEU A 240 -23.91 -42.53 3.84
CA LEU A 240 -23.52 -42.83 2.45
C LEU A 240 -24.01 -44.22 2.01
N VAL A 241 -23.78 -45.25 2.82
CA VAL A 241 -24.24 -46.62 2.54
C VAL A 241 -25.77 -46.68 2.46
N TRP A 242 -26.45 -46.02 3.40
CA TRP A 242 -27.90 -45.92 3.40
C TRP A 242 -28.44 -45.23 2.13
N LYS A 243 -27.76 -44.18 1.66
CA LYS A 243 -28.10 -43.52 0.38
C LYS A 243 -27.95 -44.46 -0.81
N MET A 244 -26.90 -45.28 -0.86
CA MET A 244 -26.74 -46.26 -1.94
C MET A 244 -27.85 -47.32 -1.93
N VAL A 245 -28.23 -47.83 -0.76
CA VAL A 245 -29.33 -48.81 -0.63
C VAL A 245 -30.66 -48.22 -1.09
N THR A 246 -30.98 -47.00 -0.66
CA THR A 246 -32.26 -46.33 -1.02
C THR A 246 -32.38 -45.99 -2.50
N ILE A 247 -31.26 -45.64 -3.16
CA ILE A 247 -31.21 -45.46 -4.62
C ILE A 247 -31.54 -46.78 -5.34
N VAL A 248 -30.97 -47.90 -4.88
CA VAL A 248 -31.17 -49.23 -5.48
C VAL A 248 -32.59 -49.74 -5.26
N THR A 249 -33.19 -49.48 -4.10
CA THR A 249 -34.55 -49.95 -3.76
C THR A 249 -35.67 -49.04 -4.24
N PHE A 250 -35.35 -47.93 -4.94
CA PHE A 250 -36.30 -46.95 -5.49
C PHE A 250 -37.29 -46.38 -4.44
N PHE A 251 -36.91 -46.39 -3.16
CA PHE A 251 -37.76 -45.94 -2.07
C PHE A 251 -37.68 -44.41 -1.90
N SER A 252 -38.84 -43.78 -2.06
CA SER A 252 -39.24 -42.37 -1.84
C SER A 252 -38.15 -41.32 -1.54
N THR A 253 -38.10 -40.32 -2.43
CA THR A 253 -37.33 -39.07 -2.35
C THR A 253 -37.69 -38.14 -1.18
N VAL A 254 -38.66 -38.51 -0.34
CA VAL A 254 -39.24 -37.65 0.70
C VAL A 254 -38.35 -37.51 1.94
N PHE A 255 -37.48 -38.48 2.24
CA PHE A 255 -36.56 -38.40 3.41
C PHE A 255 -35.21 -37.71 3.09
N PHE A 256 -35.10 -37.00 1.97
CA PHE A 256 -33.80 -36.54 1.49
C PHE A 256 -33.26 -35.35 2.28
N LEU A 257 -34.10 -34.40 2.69
CA LEU A 257 -33.70 -33.14 3.34
C LEU A 257 -33.23 -33.30 4.79
N GLU A 258 -33.80 -34.23 5.56
CA GLU A 258 -33.51 -34.36 7.00
C GLU A 258 -32.07 -34.81 7.27
N PHE A 259 -31.53 -35.70 6.42
CA PHE A 259 -30.15 -36.16 6.55
C PHE A 259 -29.14 -35.12 6.09
N TRP A 260 -29.48 -34.25 5.14
CA TRP A 260 -28.56 -33.21 4.68
C TRP A 260 -28.23 -32.22 5.80
N ILE A 261 -29.18 -31.92 6.68
CA ILE A 261 -28.93 -31.09 7.87
C ILE A 261 -27.92 -31.77 8.80
N ILE A 262 -28.10 -33.06 9.08
CA ILE A 262 -27.18 -33.84 9.92
C ILE A 262 -25.79 -33.90 9.28
N VAL A 263 -25.72 -34.14 7.96
CA VAL A 263 -24.46 -34.15 7.21
C VAL A 263 -23.77 -32.79 7.27
N LEU A 264 -24.49 -31.68 7.12
CA LEU A 264 -23.94 -30.32 7.23
C LEU A 264 -23.38 -30.04 8.63
N VAL A 265 -24.09 -30.45 9.68
CA VAL A 265 -23.62 -30.31 11.07
C VAL A 265 -22.35 -31.15 11.29
N LEU A 266 -22.35 -32.41 10.84
CA LEU A 266 -21.21 -33.31 10.95
C LEU A 266 -19.99 -32.80 10.15
N LEU A 267 -20.21 -32.24 8.96
CA LEU A 267 -19.17 -31.60 8.16
C LEU A 267 -18.60 -30.36 8.85
N GLY A 268 -19.42 -29.55 9.52
CA GLY A 268 -18.95 -28.43 10.33
C GLY A 268 -18.08 -28.87 11.51
N LEU A 269 -18.49 -29.92 12.22
CA LEU A 269 -17.70 -30.52 13.31
C LEU A 269 -16.40 -31.17 12.79
N LEU A 270 -16.45 -31.77 11.60
CA LEU A 270 -15.27 -32.32 10.94
C LEU A 270 -14.30 -31.22 10.50
N PHE A 271 -14.83 -30.11 9.99
CA PHE A 271 -14.06 -28.91 9.64
C PHE A 271 -13.37 -28.31 10.87
N ASP A 272 -14.03 -28.30 12.03
CA ASP A 272 -13.42 -27.90 13.29
C ASP A 272 -12.18 -28.75 13.69
N ILE A 273 -12.08 -29.99 13.17
CA ILE A 273 -10.98 -30.92 13.47
C ILE A 273 -9.90 -30.89 12.38
N ALA A 274 -10.32 -30.90 11.11
CA ALA A 274 -9.47 -31.16 9.94
C ALA A 274 -9.51 -30.04 8.88
N GLY A 275 -10.24 -28.95 9.14
CA GLY A 275 -10.35 -27.81 8.24
C GLY A 275 -9.12 -26.91 8.26
N GLU A 276 -8.74 -26.45 7.07
CA GLU A 276 -7.68 -25.48 6.82
C GLU A 276 -8.30 -24.17 6.36
N ILE A 277 -7.73 -23.05 6.81
CA ILE A 277 -8.15 -21.71 6.37
C ILE A 277 -6.95 -21.03 5.74
N TYR A 278 -7.08 -20.66 4.48
CA TYR A 278 -6.09 -19.92 3.73
C TYR A 278 -6.56 -18.47 3.59
N LEU A 279 -5.81 -17.55 4.18
CA LEU A 279 -6.03 -16.13 4.08
C LEU A 279 -4.89 -15.50 3.29
N GLU A 280 -5.23 -14.83 2.20
CA GLU A 280 -4.29 -14.06 1.39
C GLU A 280 -4.80 -12.63 1.24
N ILE A 281 -3.97 -11.66 1.60
CA ILE A 281 -4.28 -10.23 1.45
C ILE A 281 -3.13 -9.56 0.72
N ASN A 282 -3.42 -9.03 -0.46
CA ASN A 282 -2.50 -8.21 -1.24
C ASN A 282 -2.94 -6.74 -1.20
N ARG A 283 -2.18 -5.83 -1.79
CA ARG A 283 -2.56 -4.38 -1.82
C ARG A 283 -3.87 -4.08 -2.55
N TYR A 284 -4.31 -4.97 -3.45
CA TYR A 284 -5.49 -4.74 -4.30
C TYR A 284 -6.65 -5.66 -3.98
N THR A 285 -6.38 -6.90 -3.59
CA THR A 285 -7.38 -7.95 -3.38
C THR A 285 -7.12 -8.74 -2.10
N PHE A 286 -8.20 -9.18 -1.45
CA PHE A 286 -8.14 -10.18 -0.40
C PHE A 286 -8.87 -11.45 -0.84
N LYS A 287 -8.41 -12.59 -0.33
CA LYS A 287 -8.99 -13.91 -0.54
C LYS A 287 -9.00 -14.67 0.78
N ILE A 288 -10.16 -15.22 1.13
CA ILE A 288 -10.33 -16.16 2.23
C ILE A 288 -10.85 -17.46 1.63
N GLU A 289 -10.17 -18.57 1.88
CA GLU A 289 -10.54 -19.88 1.37
C GLU A 289 -10.59 -20.90 2.50
N TRP A 290 -11.66 -21.69 2.54
CA TRP A 290 -11.85 -22.79 3.49
C TRP A 290 -11.63 -24.11 2.77
N GLN A 291 -10.69 -24.91 3.28
CA GLN A 291 -10.32 -26.19 2.68
C GLN A 291 -10.53 -27.33 3.66
N LEU A 292 -10.95 -28.49 3.17
CA LEU A 292 -11.08 -29.72 3.96
C LEU A 292 -10.51 -30.87 3.15
N PHE A 293 -9.45 -31.51 3.66
CA PHE A 293 -8.72 -32.57 2.94
C PHE A 293 -8.28 -32.15 1.52
N GLY A 294 -7.87 -30.88 1.34
CA GLY A 294 -7.46 -30.32 0.05
C GLY A 294 -8.62 -29.94 -0.89
N LEU A 295 -9.88 -30.11 -0.48
CA LEU A 295 -11.05 -29.66 -1.23
C LEU A 295 -11.48 -28.27 -0.76
N SER A 296 -11.61 -27.33 -1.69
CA SER A 296 -12.13 -25.98 -1.43
C SER A 296 -13.64 -26.03 -1.17
N LEU A 297 -14.05 -25.79 0.08
CA LEU A 297 -15.46 -25.76 0.50
C LEU A 297 -16.13 -24.42 0.19
N GLY A 298 -15.33 -23.38 -0.02
CA GLY A 298 -15.80 -22.04 -0.33
C GLY A 298 -14.64 -21.05 -0.37
N GLN A 299 -14.82 -20.00 -1.16
CA GLN A 299 -13.87 -18.89 -1.22
C GLN A 299 -14.63 -17.56 -1.25
N ILE A 300 -14.06 -16.55 -0.60
CA ILE A 300 -14.50 -15.17 -0.67
C ILE A 300 -13.34 -14.36 -1.21
N THR A 301 -13.61 -13.56 -2.24
CA THR A 301 -12.65 -12.66 -2.86
C THR A 301 -13.25 -11.27 -2.98
N GLY A 302 -12.49 -10.24 -2.58
CA GLY A 302 -12.92 -8.85 -2.68
C GLY A 302 -11.74 -7.91 -2.86
N ARG A 303 -11.98 -6.60 -2.89
CA ARG A 303 -10.91 -5.61 -2.97
C ARG A 303 -10.41 -5.24 -1.57
N THR A 304 -9.11 -5.09 -1.42
CA THR A 304 -8.50 -4.76 -0.11
C THR A 304 -8.93 -3.40 0.40
N VAL A 305 -9.23 -2.46 -0.49
CA VAL A 305 -9.71 -1.09 -0.15
C VAL A 305 -11.06 -1.11 0.56
N ASP A 306 -11.87 -2.14 0.33
CA ASP A 306 -13.21 -2.25 0.93
C ASP A 306 -13.14 -2.79 2.37
N LEU A 307 -11.98 -3.27 2.82
CA LEU A 307 -11.73 -3.74 4.18
C LEU A 307 -11.60 -2.57 5.15
N LYS A 308 -12.60 -2.39 6.02
CA LYS A 308 -12.68 -1.24 6.94
C LYS A 308 -12.27 -1.53 8.37
N PHE A 309 -12.32 -2.78 8.81
CA PHE A 309 -11.95 -3.18 10.16
C PHE A 309 -11.48 -4.63 10.23
N VAL A 310 -10.59 -4.90 11.18
CA VAL A 310 -10.18 -6.25 11.59
C VAL A 310 -10.22 -6.33 13.11
N GLU A 311 -11.04 -7.24 13.63
CA GLU A 311 -11.29 -7.34 15.07
C GLU A 311 -11.44 -8.78 15.54
N VAL A 312 -11.33 -8.96 16.86
CA VAL A 312 -11.69 -10.21 17.53
C VAL A 312 -13.16 -10.10 17.93
N ASP A 313 -14.05 -10.72 17.16
CA ASP A 313 -15.47 -10.75 17.45
C ASP A 313 -15.82 -11.83 18.47
N SER A 314 -16.80 -11.54 19.32
CA SER A 314 -17.39 -12.55 20.22
C SER A 314 -18.84 -12.74 19.88
N SER A 315 -19.14 -13.80 19.14
CA SER A 315 -20.50 -14.16 18.76
C SER A 315 -21.03 -15.27 19.65
N VAL A 316 -22.35 -15.31 19.84
CA VAL A 316 -23.01 -16.40 20.55
C VAL A 316 -23.57 -17.34 19.48
N ASN A 317 -23.19 -18.61 19.53
CA ASN A 317 -23.73 -19.61 18.60
C ASN A 317 -25.19 -19.94 18.94
N PHE A 318 -25.87 -20.68 18.06
CA PHE A 318 -27.26 -21.11 18.27
C PHE A 318 -27.50 -21.93 19.56
N LEU A 319 -26.43 -22.42 20.20
CA LEU A 319 -26.44 -23.17 21.45
C LEU A 319 -26.20 -22.28 22.68
N GLY A 320 -26.16 -20.96 22.53
CA GLY A 320 -25.92 -20.01 23.63
C GLY A 320 -24.47 -19.94 24.09
N GLN A 321 -23.53 -20.59 23.39
CA GLN A 321 -22.11 -20.59 23.74
C GLN A 321 -21.39 -19.43 23.06
N LYS A 322 -20.60 -18.69 23.85
CA LYS A 322 -19.78 -17.58 23.38
C LYS A 322 -18.57 -18.12 22.59
N THR A 323 -18.58 -17.91 21.28
CA THR A 323 -17.50 -18.27 20.36
C THR A 323 -16.74 -17.00 20.01
N ILE A 324 -15.43 -17.01 20.25
CA ILE A 324 -14.54 -15.90 19.90
C ILE A 324 -13.89 -16.23 18.56
N THR A 325 -13.99 -15.35 17.57
CA THR A 325 -13.47 -15.53 16.20
C THR A 325 -12.69 -14.30 15.74
N CYS A 326 -11.76 -14.48 14.81
CA CYS A 326 -11.21 -13.35 14.05
C CYS A 326 -12.24 -12.92 13.02
N ALA A 327 -12.36 -11.62 12.77
CA ALA A 327 -13.29 -11.08 11.80
C ALA A 327 -12.65 -9.97 10.96
N ILE A 328 -12.87 -10.03 9.65
CA ILE A 328 -12.50 -8.99 8.68
C ILE A 328 -13.80 -8.44 8.08
N GLY A 329 -13.95 -7.12 8.05
CA GLY A 329 -15.18 -6.45 7.63
C GLY A 329 -15.06 -5.66 6.32
N GLU A 330 -15.98 -5.92 5.39
CA GLU A 330 -16.21 -5.16 4.17
C GLU A 330 -17.47 -4.28 4.36
N GLY A 331 -17.30 -3.06 4.86
CA GLY A 331 -18.44 -2.19 5.18
C GLY A 331 -19.41 -2.79 6.21
N ALA A 332 -20.56 -3.28 5.75
CA ALA A 332 -21.59 -3.92 6.58
C ALA A 332 -21.48 -5.46 6.61
N GLN A 333 -20.67 -6.06 5.74
CA GLN A 333 -20.44 -7.51 5.74
C GLN A 333 -19.23 -7.86 6.61
N GLN A 334 -19.32 -8.98 7.32
CA GLN A 334 -18.27 -9.45 8.22
C GLN A 334 -17.95 -10.92 7.92
N HIS A 335 -16.68 -11.22 7.69
CA HIS A 335 -16.18 -12.57 7.42
C HIS A 335 -15.46 -13.10 8.66
N LYS A 336 -16.01 -14.14 9.28
CA LYS A 336 -15.50 -14.72 10.54
C LYS A 336 -14.67 -15.96 10.26
N PHE A 337 -13.55 -16.11 10.97
CA PHE A 337 -12.64 -17.25 10.83
C PHE A 337 -11.87 -17.53 12.14
N GLY A 338 -11.14 -18.64 12.17
CA GLY A 338 -10.23 -18.97 13.28
C GLY A 338 -10.91 -19.24 14.63
N SER A 339 -12.14 -19.80 14.64
CA SER A 339 -12.91 -20.08 15.86
C SER A 339 -12.14 -20.91 16.91
N LYS A 340 -11.28 -21.83 16.48
CA LYS A 340 -10.49 -22.72 17.35
C LYS A 340 -9.10 -22.20 17.71
N LEU A 341 -8.68 -21.06 17.17
CA LEU A 341 -7.42 -20.43 17.57
C LEU A 341 -7.47 -20.06 19.07
N THR A 342 -6.34 -20.13 19.75
CA THR A 342 -6.24 -19.66 21.13
C THR A 342 -6.51 -18.16 21.20
N LYS A 343 -6.89 -17.63 22.37
CA LYS A 343 -7.14 -16.19 22.54
C LYS A 343 -5.90 -15.34 22.23
N VAL A 344 -4.70 -15.89 22.45
CA VAL A 344 -3.42 -15.23 22.16
C VAL A 344 -3.17 -15.21 20.65
N GLU A 345 -3.35 -16.34 19.96
CA GLU A 345 -3.22 -16.41 18.49
C GLU A 345 -4.23 -15.50 17.78
N LYS A 346 -5.47 -15.44 18.26
CA LYS A 346 -6.50 -14.56 17.68
C LYS A 346 -6.11 -13.09 17.74
N ARG A 347 -5.61 -12.64 18.90
CA ARG A 347 -5.17 -11.24 19.08
C ARG A 347 -3.95 -10.94 18.22
N TRP A 348 -2.94 -11.81 18.25
CA TRP A 348 -1.74 -11.66 17.44
C TRP A 348 -2.07 -11.58 15.95
N LEU A 349 -2.91 -12.49 15.45
CA LEU A 349 -3.30 -12.52 14.03
C LEU A 349 -4.08 -11.26 13.62
N VAL A 350 -5.03 -10.81 14.45
CA VAL A 350 -5.79 -9.59 14.19
C VAL A 350 -4.89 -8.35 14.18
N GLU A 351 -3.95 -8.25 15.11
CA GLU A 351 -2.98 -7.15 15.16
C GLU A 351 -2.06 -7.15 13.94
N GLU A 352 -1.56 -8.31 13.51
CA GLU A 352 -0.71 -8.41 12.32
C GLU A 352 -1.45 -8.05 11.02
N LEU A 353 -2.72 -8.45 10.91
CA LEU A 353 -3.61 -8.09 9.81
C LEU A 353 -3.92 -6.58 9.81
N ARG A 354 -4.16 -6.02 11.00
CA ARG A 354 -4.42 -4.59 11.19
C ARG A 354 -3.21 -3.75 10.80
N ASP A 355 -2.03 -4.12 11.29
CA ASP A 355 -0.76 -3.47 10.95
C ASP A 355 -0.48 -3.54 9.44
N PHE A 356 -0.89 -4.62 8.76
CA PHE A 356 -0.72 -4.75 7.31
C PHE A 356 -1.71 -3.90 6.50
N LEU A 357 -2.96 -3.80 6.96
CA LEU A 357 -4.02 -3.05 6.30
C LEU A 357 -3.99 -1.55 6.61
N GLY A 358 -3.25 -1.12 7.64
CA GLY A 358 -3.21 0.29 8.06
C GLY A 358 -4.52 0.79 8.66
N VAL A 359 -5.36 -0.13 9.13
CA VAL A 359 -6.68 0.13 9.72
C VAL A 359 -6.51 0.25 11.25
N ILE A 360 -7.30 1.08 11.95
CA ILE A 360 -7.17 1.30 13.41
C ILE A 360 -8.05 0.35 14.21
#